data_AF-A0A177PIG6-F1
#
_entry.id   AF-A0A177PIG6-F1
#
_cell.length_a   1.000
_cell.length_b   1.000
_cell.length_c   1.000
_cell.angle_alpha   90.00
_cell.angle_beta   90.00
_cell.angle_gamma   90.00
#
_symmetry.space_group_name_H-M   'P 1'
#
loop_
_entity.id
_entity.type
_entity.pdbx_description
1 polymer ?
#
loop_
_entity_poly.entity_id
_entity_poly.type
_entity_poly.pdbx_seq_one_letter_code
_entity_poly.pdbx_strand_id
1 'polypeptide(L)' 'MSALTIDTLAVSQILRKRGFSEEQATGVVEALREIDGSQLTTKSDLKEAVADLKVDILRWLVVTQLALGGFIFAAIKFTR' A
#
# COMPACT_ATOMS: atom_id res chain seq x y z
N MET A 1 -6.00 6.38 7.16
CA MET A 1 -6.93 5.94 6.10
C MET A 1 -7.41 7.18 5.36
N SER A 2 -6.91 7.42 4.15
CA SER A 2 -7.48 8.47 3.30
C SER A 2 -8.72 7.87 2.63
N ALA A 3 -9.90 8.23 3.11
CA ALA A 3 -11.14 7.88 2.43
C ALA A 3 -11.12 8.46 1.01
N LEU A 4 -11.51 7.66 0.02
CA LEU A 4 -11.75 8.16 -1.33
C LEU A 4 -12.95 9.11 -1.27
N THR A 5 -12.70 10.42 -1.25
CA THR A 5 -13.77 11.43 -1.26
C THR A 5 -14.31 11.58 -2.68
N ILE A 6 -15.34 10.80 -3.01
CA ILE A 6 -16.12 10.96 -4.23
C ILE A 6 -17.18 12.04 -3.99
N ASP A 7 -17.15 13.12 -4.79
CA ASP A 7 -18.25 14.08 -4.83
C ASP A 7 -19.45 13.48 -5.56
N THR A 8 -20.27 12.76 -4.79
CA THR A 8 -21.50 12.11 -5.27
C THR A 8 -22.47 13.08 -5.93
N LEU A 9 -22.51 14.35 -5.50
CA LEU A 9 -23.38 15.36 -6.08
C LEU A 9 -22.88 15.75 -7.47
N ALA A 10 -21.58 16.03 -7.62
CA ALA A 10 -20.98 16.34 -8.91
C ALA A 10 -21.17 15.19 -9.91
N VAL A 11 -20.98 13.93 -9.48
CA VAL A 11 -21.19 12.75 -10.32
C VAL A 11 -22.64 12.65 -10.78
N SER A 12 -23.62 12.78 -9.88
CA SER A 12 -25.05 12.74 -10.23
C SER A 12 -25.42 13.84 -11.25
N GLN A 13 -24.88 15.05 -11.09
CA GLN A 13 -25.12 16.17 -12.00
C GLN A 13 -24.52 15.91 -13.39
N ILE A 14 -23.33 15.32 -13.46
CA ILE A 14 -22.69 14.94 -14.72
C ILE A 14 -23.55 13.89 -15.43
N LEU A 15 -23.99 12.84 -14.73
CA LEU A 15 -24.83 11.79 -15.30
C LEU A 15 -26.14 12.36 -15.87
N ARG A 16 -26.80 13.24 -15.12
CA ARG A 16 -28.02 13.94 -15.59
C ARG A 16 -27.77 14.78 -16.83
N LYS A 17 -26.65 15.53 -16.89
CA LYS A 17 -26.25 16.29 -18.09
C LYS A 17 -25.98 15.39 -19.30
N ARG A 18 -25.71 14.10 -19.09
CA ARG A 18 -25.51 13.10 -20.16
C ARG A 18 -26.79 12.35 -20.53
N GLY A 19 -27.95 12.77 -20.02
CA GLY A 19 -29.25 12.20 -20.37
C GLY A 19 -29.74 11.07 -19.45
N PHE A 20 -29.07 10.84 -18.32
CA PHE A 20 -29.57 9.92 -17.30
C PHE A 20 -30.73 10.59 -16.54
N SER A 21 -31.77 9.81 -16.24
CA SER A 21 -32.79 10.22 -15.29
C SER A 21 -32.21 10.35 -13.88
N GLU A 22 -32.93 11.04 -13.00
CA GLU A 22 -32.51 11.23 -11.60
C GLU A 22 -32.36 9.90 -10.85
N GLU A 23 -33.26 8.95 -11.10
CA GLU A 23 -33.22 7.62 -10.51
C GLU A 23 -32.01 6.82 -10.99
N GLN A 24 -31.70 6.87 -12.30
CA GLN A 24 -30.51 6.24 -12.86
C GLN A 24 -29.21 6.85 -12.32
N ALA A 25 -29.15 8.19 -12.22
CA ALA A 25 -27.97 8.87 -11.68
C ALA A 25 -27.75 8.55 -10.20
N THR A 26 -28.83 8.46 -9.42
CA THR A 26 -28.80 8.06 -8.01
C THR A 26 -28.31 6.61 -7.86
N GLY A 27 -28.84 5.67 -8.65
CA GLY A 27 -28.43 4.27 -8.59
C GLY A 27 -26.94 4.05 -8.91
N VAL A 28 -26.37 4.82 -9.85
CA VAL A 28 -24.92 4.76 -10.13
C VAL A 28 -24.10 5.29 -8.94
N VAL A 29 -24.55 6.36 -8.31
CA VAL A 29 -23.88 6.94 -7.14
C VAL A 29 -23.96 6.01 -5.92
N GLU A 30 -25.09 5.33 -5.72
CA GLU A 30 -25.24 4.31 -4.68
C GLU A 30 -24.28 3.13 -4.91
N ALA A 31 -24.20 2.62 -6.13
CA ALA A 31 -23.22 1.57 -6.47
C ALA A 31 -21.76 2.00 -6.22
N LEU A 32 -21.42 3.28 -6.47
CA LEU A 32 -20.09 3.82 -6.16
C LEU A 32 -19.82 3.94 -4.66
N ARG A 33 -20.85 4.13 -3.82
CA ARG A 33 -20.73 4.15 -2.36
C ARG A 33 -20.50 2.77 -1.77
N GLU A 34 -21.00 1.73 -2.43
CA GLU A 34 -20.75 0.34 -2.04
C GLU A 34 -19.31 -0.11 -2.34
N ILE A 35 -18.56 0.65 -3.14
CA ILE A 35 -17.12 0.41 -3.32
C ILE A 35 -16.42 0.70 -2.00
N ASP A 36 -16.06 -0.37 -1.30
CA ASP A 36 -15.29 -0.29 -0.07
C ASP A 36 -13.87 0.20 -0.36
N GLY A 37 -13.65 1.49 -0.12
CA GLY A 37 -12.35 2.13 -0.26
C GLY A 37 -11.28 1.56 0.68
N SER A 38 -11.66 0.78 1.70
CA SER A 38 -10.70 0.12 2.59
C SER A 38 -9.99 -1.08 1.95
N GLN A 39 -10.53 -1.64 0.86
CA GLN A 39 -9.86 -2.69 0.09
C GLN A 39 -8.84 -2.15 -0.91
N LEU A 40 -8.73 -0.83 -1.05
CA LEU A 40 -7.79 -0.21 -1.99
C LEU A 40 -6.42 -0.04 -1.34
N THR A 41 -5.41 -0.75 -1.85
CA THR A 41 -4.01 -0.47 -1.48
C THR A 41 -3.56 0.85 -2.11
N THR A 42 -3.16 1.80 -1.27
CA THR A 42 -2.67 3.10 -1.73
C THR A 42 -1.16 3.08 -1.99
N LYS A 43 -0.66 4.07 -2.74
CA LYS A 43 0.78 4.26 -2.95
C LYS A 43 1.54 4.49 -1.63
N SER A 44 0.89 5.08 -0.61
CA SER A 44 1.49 5.24 0.72
C SER A 44 1.67 3.88 1.40
N ASP A 45 0.66 3.02 1.36
CA ASP A 45 0.72 1.70 2.00
C ASP A 45 1.86 0.85 1.38
N LEU A 46 2.04 0.94 0.05
CA LEU A 46 3.17 0.30 -0.63
C LEU A 46 4.52 0.90 -0.22
N LYS A 47 4.62 2.21 -0.04
CA LYS A 47 5.87 2.86 0.38
C LYS A 47 6.27 2.44 1.79
N GLU A 48 5.30 2.31 2.69
CA GLU A 48 5.51 1.84 4.06
C GLU A 48 5.98 0.38 4.06
N ALA A 49 5.27 -0.51 3.37
CA ALA A 49 5.67 -1.91 3.25
C ALA A 49 7.08 -2.09 2.64
N VAL A 50 7.43 -1.27 1.64
CA VAL A 50 8.77 -1.26 1.04
C VAL A 50 9.83 -0.75 2.01
N ALA A 51 9.52 0.26 2.83
CA ALA A 51 10.44 0.77 3.84
C ALA A 51 10.71 -0.30 4.92
N ASP A 52 9.67 -0.96 5.40
CA ASP A 52 9.79 -2.05 6.39
C ASP A 52 10.62 -3.21 5.85
N LEU A 53 10.35 -3.66 4.62
CA LEU A 53 11.14 -4.70 3.96
C LEU A 53 12.62 -4.31 3.81
N LYS A 54 12.91 -3.06 3.47
CA LYS A 54 14.30 -2.57 3.37
C LYS A 54 14.99 -2.63 4.73
N VAL A 55 14.31 -2.25 5.81
CA VAL A 55 14.85 -2.31 7.17
C VAL A 55 15.15 -3.76 7.56
N ASP A 56 14.23 -4.69 7.28
CA ASP A 56 14.42 -6.10 7.60
C ASP A 56 15.56 -6.73 6.79
N ILE A 57 15.67 -6.40 5.50
CA ILE A 57 16.80 -6.84 4.65
C ILE A 57 18.12 -6.33 5.23
N LEU A 58 18.20 -5.04 5.59
CA LEU A 58 19.43 -4.48 6.17
C LEU A 58 19.77 -5.11 7.51
N ARG A 59 18.78 -5.34 8.37
CA ARG A 59 18.95 -6.01 9.67
C ARG A 59 19.59 -7.39 9.48
N TRP A 60 19.04 -8.22 8.60
CA TRP A 60 19.56 -9.56 8.35
C TRP A 60 20.90 -9.55 7.63
N LEU A 61 21.14 -8.58 6.74
CA LEU A 61 22.44 -8.41 6.12
C LEU A 61 23.51 -8.13 7.18
N VAL A 62 23.27 -7.21 8.11
CA VAL A 62 24.22 -6.93 9.20
C VAL A 62 24.46 -8.17 10.07
N VAL A 63 23.40 -8.87 10.49
CA VAL A 63 23.52 -10.08 11.32
C VAL A 63 24.35 -11.15 10.62
N THR A 64 24.11 -11.40 9.34
CA THR A 64 24.84 -12.41 8.57
C THR A 64 26.30 -12.01 8.34
N GLN A 65 26.59 -10.73 8.09
CA GLN A 65 27.98 -10.25 7.95
C GLN A 65 28.75 -10.36 9.27
N LEU A 66 28.13 -10.03 10.41
CA LEU A 66 28.76 -10.19 11.72
C LEU A 66 29.02 -11.66 12.05
N ALA A 67 28.06 -12.55 11.75
CA ALA A 67 28.23 -13.98 11.93
C ALA A 67 29.36 -14.54 11.05
N LEU A 68 29.39 -14.18 9.77
CA LEU A 68 30.42 -14.60 8.83
C LEU A 68 31.81 -14.05 9.21
N GLY A 69 31.89 -12.77 9.58
CA GLY A 69 33.12 -12.15 10.07
C GLY A 69 33.65 -12.79 11.35
N GLY A 70 32.76 -13.07 12.31
CA GLY A 70 33.11 -13.78 13.54
C GLY A 70 33.58 -15.21 13.28
N PHE A 71 32.92 -15.92 12.36
CA PHE A 71 33.33 -17.27 11.94
C PHE A 71 34.72 -17.27 11.30
N ILE A 72 34.97 -16.37 10.35
CA ILE A 72 36.29 -16.23 9.70
C ILE A 72 37.37 -15.90 10.74
N PHE A 73 37.09 -14.96 11.66
CA PHE A 73 38.01 -14.60 12.72
C PHE A 73 38.37 -15.80 13.61
N ALA A 74 37.38 -16.58 14.03
CA ALA A 74 37.58 -17.79 14.83
C ALA A 74 38.41 -18.84 14.08
N ALA A 75 38.13 -19.05 12.78
CA ALA A 75 38.89 -19.98 11.94
C ALA A 75 40.37 -19.58 11.80
N ILE A 76 40.66 -18.29 11.63
CA ILE A 76 42.04 -17.77 11.57
C ILE A 76 42.75 -17.99 12.91
N LYS A 77 42.08 -17.70 14.04
CA LYS A 77 42.65 -17.90 15.38
C LYS A 77 42.92 -19.37 15.70
N PHE A 78 42.15 -20.30 15.15
CA PHE A 78 42.33 -21.73 15.41
C PHE A 78 43.39 -22.38 14.51
N THR A 79 43.72 -21.74 13.38
CA THR A 79 44.71 -22.25 12.40
C THR A 79 46.11 -21.64 12.55
N ARG A 80 46.25 -20.53 13.28
CA ARG A 80 47.53 -19.90 13.65
C ARG A 80 47.83 -20.11 15.12
#